data_AF-A0A838DG62-F1
#
_entry.id   AF-A0A838DG62-F1
#
_cell.length_a   1.000
_cell.length_b   1.000
_cell.length_c   1.000
_cell.angle_alpha   90.00
_cell.angle_beta   90.00
_cell.angle_gamma   90.00
#
_symmetry.space_group_name_H-M   'P 1'
#
loop_
_entity.id
_entity.type
_entity.pdbx_description
1 polymer ?
#
loop_
_entity_poly.entity_id
_entity_poly.type
_entity_poly.pdbx_seq_one_letter_code
_entity_poly.pdbx_strand_id
1 'polypeptide(L)'
;MVPRFYILVPLLICCVAVPPHARGAVVFKPGEKARYVAPGGEEINGTAQELFQIAQAAENNGNRSRAMKAYRTIVRKFGRDTLAPAAAFRYAQLSEQAGDDLKAAAAYRVVVEQYPNSRNFDEAIEAQFRIGETYLAGKKLKLLGLPVRSALDNANQIFAAIVRTAPYGKYTARAQFNIGLVNEKQGNAEGAVKAYQAVVEKFPDQPVAIDAQYQIGYLWFNAARTGTRDAKAAANAKIGFQDFVFRYPKSEKAAQARENFRILDQKQTTDAFKIAKFYDKQKNYRAAVIYYNDVIRQQPGSTASDRARQRVNELRAKVGDAALQPPAVTAATAKKPAAKTSAASSSSPSDDAGIPMRTSPEDAPLPPAEADESLPPPASLTPDTTTAPDPSPTPSPTP
;
A
#
# COMPACT_ATOMS: atom_id res chain seq x y z
N MET A 1 -15.85 64.81 -28.45
CA MET A 1 -16.10 63.86 -29.55
C MET A 1 -15.88 62.45 -29.02
N VAL A 2 -16.96 61.69 -28.81
CA VAL A 2 -16.94 60.30 -28.32
C VAL A 2 -17.67 59.46 -29.37
N PRO A 3 -17.07 58.41 -29.97
CA PRO A 3 -17.74 57.64 -30.99
C PRO A 3 -18.64 56.58 -30.35
N ARG A 4 -19.92 56.54 -30.79
CA ARG A 4 -20.87 55.47 -30.48
C ARG A 4 -20.64 54.31 -31.45
N PHE A 5 -20.18 53.17 -30.94
CA PHE A 5 -20.20 51.89 -31.65
C PHE A 5 -21.57 51.22 -31.46
N TYR A 6 -22.29 50.97 -32.56
CA TYR A 6 -23.49 50.14 -32.57
C TYR A 6 -23.09 48.67 -32.67
N ILE A 7 -23.38 47.88 -31.64
CA ILE A 7 -23.24 46.41 -31.68
C ILE A 7 -24.55 45.83 -32.23
N LEU A 8 -24.45 45.22 -33.41
CA LEU A 8 -25.51 44.47 -34.08
C LEU A 8 -25.54 43.06 -33.48
N VAL A 9 -26.56 42.75 -32.67
CA VAL A 9 -26.78 41.40 -32.11
C VAL A 9 -27.62 40.59 -33.10
N PRO A 10 -27.14 39.44 -33.61
CA PRO A 10 -27.97 38.58 -34.44
C PRO A 10 -28.94 37.79 -33.55
N LEU A 11 -30.23 37.92 -33.85
CA LEU A 11 -31.32 37.23 -33.17
C LEU A 11 -31.34 35.75 -33.58
N LEU A 12 -30.90 34.87 -32.68
CA LEU A 12 -30.93 33.42 -32.86
C LEU A 12 -32.37 32.92 -32.75
N ILE A 13 -33.01 32.65 -33.89
CA ILE A 13 -34.35 32.06 -33.97
C ILE A 13 -34.26 30.61 -33.46
N CYS A 14 -34.77 30.39 -32.26
CA CYS A 14 -34.89 29.07 -31.65
C CYS A 14 -36.11 28.36 -32.24
N CYS A 15 -35.91 27.51 -33.25
CA CYS A 15 -36.95 26.61 -33.75
C CYS A 15 -37.27 25.57 -32.67
N VAL A 16 -38.34 25.82 -31.90
CA VAL A 16 -38.91 24.83 -30.98
C VAL A 16 -39.59 23.73 -31.80
N ALA A 17 -38.87 22.64 -32.04
CA ALA A 17 -39.47 21.40 -32.51
C ALA A 17 -40.38 20.85 -31.40
N VAL A 18 -41.70 20.98 -31.59
CA VAL A 18 -42.71 20.36 -30.72
C VAL A 18 -42.59 18.84 -30.87
N PRO A 19 -42.23 18.08 -29.82
CA PRO A 19 -42.17 16.63 -29.92
C PRO A 19 -43.58 16.04 -30.15
N PRO A 20 -43.71 14.95 -30.92
CA PRO A 20 -44.99 14.29 -31.12
C PRO A 20 -45.57 13.83 -29.78
N HIS A 21 -46.87 14.07 -29.59
CA HIS A 21 -47.60 13.79 -28.35
C HIS A 21 -47.36 12.36 -27.84
N ALA A 22 -46.58 12.23 -26.77
CA ALA A 22 -46.47 11.00 -26.00
C ALA A 22 -47.81 10.69 -25.31
N ARG A 23 -48.55 9.70 -25.81
CA ARG A 23 -49.81 9.22 -25.20
C ARG A 23 -49.50 8.46 -23.90
N GLY A 24 -49.33 9.18 -22.79
CA GLY A 24 -49.27 8.58 -21.45
C GLY A 24 -50.64 8.03 -21.03
N ALA A 25 -50.65 6.95 -20.27
CA ALA A 25 -51.87 6.39 -19.71
C ALA A 25 -52.05 6.90 -18.27
N VAL A 26 -53.24 7.38 -17.94
CA VAL A 26 -53.61 7.73 -16.56
C VAL A 26 -54.23 6.50 -15.93
N VAL A 27 -53.57 5.91 -14.92
CA VAL A 27 -54.11 4.77 -14.18
C VAL A 27 -55.00 5.30 -13.06
N PHE A 28 -56.28 4.94 -13.08
CA PHE A 28 -57.23 5.28 -12.05
C PHE A 28 -57.50 4.05 -11.16
N LYS A 29 -57.30 4.21 -9.85
CA LYS A 29 -57.74 3.26 -8.81
C LYS A 29 -58.69 3.99 -7.87
N PRO A 30 -59.90 3.49 -7.61
CA PRO A 30 -60.83 4.13 -6.68
C PRO A 30 -60.19 4.31 -5.30
N GLY A 31 -60.15 5.55 -4.81
CA GLY A 31 -59.56 5.91 -3.50
C GLY A 31 -58.10 6.40 -3.52
N GLU A 32 -57.40 6.35 -4.66
CA GLU A 32 -56.05 6.89 -4.82
C GLU A 32 -56.00 8.05 -5.83
N LYS A 33 -55.10 9.03 -5.61
CA LYS A 33 -54.89 10.13 -6.56
C LYS A 33 -54.34 9.57 -7.87
N ALA A 34 -54.94 9.97 -8.99
CA ALA A 34 -54.48 9.61 -10.33
C ALA A 34 -53.00 9.95 -10.52
N ARG A 35 -52.20 8.98 -10.98
CA ARG A 35 -50.77 9.15 -11.25
C ARG A 35 -50.49 9.00 -12.73
N TYR A 36 -49.70 9.91 -13.26
CA TYR A 36 -49.25 9.86 -14.65
C TYR A 36 -48.22 8.74 -14.84
N VAL A 37 -48.45 7.90 -15.84
CA VAL A 37 -47.53 6.84 -16.24
C VAL A 37 -47.10 7.08 -17.68
N ALA A 38 -45.79 7.26 -17.88
CA ALA A 38 -45.21 7.42 -19.22
C ALA A 38 -45.51 6.20 -20.12
N PRO A 39 -45.59 6.35 -21.45
CA PRO A 39 -45.79 5.22 -22.36
C PRO A 39 -44.74 4.12 -22.13
N GLY A 40 -45.17 2.88 -21.89
CA GLY A 40 -44.31 1.75 -21.47
C GLY A 40 -44.11 1.59 -19.96
N GLY A 41 -44.76 2.44 -19.15
CA GLY A 41 -44.53 2.55 -17.72
C GLY A 41 -45.50 1.81 -16.80
N GLU A 42 -46.26 0.81 -17.26
CA GLU A 42 -47.28 0.10 -16.46
C GLU A 42 -46.86 -0.15 -15.00
N GLU A 43 -47.80 0.01 -14.07
CA GLU A 43 -47.57 -0.25 -12.66
C GLU A 43 -47.22 -1.73 -12.43
N ILE A 44 -45.97 -1.99 -12.05
CA ILE A 44 -45.53 -3.32 -11.64
C ILE A 44 -45.83 -3.45 -10.14
N ASN A 45 -46.98 -4.02 -9.83
CA ASN A 45 -47.45 -4.30 -8.47
C ASN A 45 -47.85 -5.78 -8.38
N GLY A 46 -47.76 -6.34 -7.18
CA GLY A 46 -48.06 -7.75 -6.94
C GLY A 46 -47.25 -8.30 -5.77
N THR A 47 -47.43 -9.59 -5.50
CA THR A 47 -46.62 -10.37 -4.56
C THR A 47 -45.18 -10.53 -5.08
N ALA A 48 -44.25 -10.96 -4.22
CA ALA A 48 -42.87 -11.24 -4.66
C ALA A 48 -42.83 -12.25 -5.83
N GLN A 49 -43.67 -13.28 -5.79
CA GLN A 49 -43.80 -14.30 -6.83
C GLN A 49 -44.31 -13.71 -8.16
N GLU A 50 -45.39 -12.91 -8.13
CA GLU A 50 -45.95 -12.26 -9.32
C GLU A 50 -44.94 -11.30 -9.95
N LEU A 51 -44.28 -10.48 -9.13
CA LEU A 51 -43.23 -9.58 -9.60
C LEU A 51 -42.06 -10.34 -10.23
N PHE A 52 -41.71 -11.51 -9.68
CA PHE A 52 -40.63 -12.33 -10.21
C PHE A 52 -41.01 -12.92 -11.58
N GLN A 53 -42.25 -13.41 -11.72
CA GLN A 53 -42.77 -13.90 -13.01
C GLN A 53 -42.84 -12.78 -14.05
N ILE A 54 -43.30 -11.57 -13.67
CA ILE A 54 -43.31 -10.40 -14.55
C ILE A 54 -41.87 -10.06 -15.00
N ALA A 55 -40.90 -10.15 -14.10
CA ALA A 55 -39.51 -9.90 -14.43
C ALA A 55 -38.97 -10.90 -15.45
N GLN A 56 -39.20 -12.21 -15.23
CA GLN A 56 -38.77 -13.27 -16.15
C GLN A 56 -39.44 -13.16 -17.52
N ALA A 57 -40.75 -12.90 -17.56
CA ALA A 57 -41.46 -12.69 -18.83
C ALA A 57 -40.91 -11.46 -19.57
N ALA A 58 -40.60 -10.38 -18.86
CA ALA A 58 -39.98 -9.20 -19.45
C ALA A 58 -38.57 -9.49 -19.99
N GLU A 59 -37.75 -10.30 -19.32
CA GLU A 59 -36.45 -10.75 -19.84
C GLU A 59 -36.60 -11.56 -21.13
N ASN A 60 -37.50 -12.54 -21.14
CA ASN A 60 -37.75 -13.39 -22.31
C ASN A 60 -38.23 -12.57 -23.52
N ASN A 61 -38.97 -11.50 -23.28
CA ASN A 61 -39.46 -10.58 -24.31
C ASN A 61 -38.43 -9.49 -24.68
N GLY A 62 -37.20 -9.54 -24.16
CA GLY A 62 -36.15 -8.55 -24.40
C GLY A 62 -36.38 -7.19 -23.72
N ASN A 63 -37.44 -7.03 -22.92
CA ASN A 63 -37.75 -5.80 -22.21
C ASN A 63 -36.95 -5.68 -20.90
N ARG A 64 -35.65 -5.46 -21.05
CA ARG A 64 -34.67 -5.37 -19.96
C ARG A 64 -35.04 -4.33 -18.89
N SER A 65 -35.54 -3.16 -19.31
CA SER A 65 -35.90 -2.07 -18.39
C SER A 65 -37.04 -2.48 -17.45
N ARG A 66 -38.08 -3.14 -17.99
CA ARG A 66 -39.19 -3.65 -17.20
C ARG A 66 -38.73 -4.75 -16.24
N ALA A 67 -37.91 -5.69 -16.71
CA ALA A 67 -37.34 -6.74 -15.87
C ALA A 67 -36.55 -6.16 -14.69
N MET A 68 -35.63 -5.22 -14.96
CA MET A 68 -34.85 -4.55 -13.92
C MET A 68 -35.73 -3.80 -12.91
N LYS A 69 -36.81 -3.14 -13.36
CA LYS A 69 -37.76 -2.46 -12.47
C LYS A 69 -38.50 -3.44 -11.56
N ALA A 70 -38.93 -4.58 -12.10
CA ALA A 70 -39.62 -5.63 -11.34
C ALA A 70 -38.70 -6.25 -10.28
N TYR A 71 -37.50 -6.70 -10.66
CA TYR A 71 -36.53 -7.27 -9.71
C TYR A 71 -36.13 -6.28 -8.62
N ARG A 72 -35.82 -5.02 -8.98
CA ARG A 72 -35.51 -3.98 -7.98
C ARG A 72 -36.67 -3.76 -7.01
N THR A 73 -37.92 -3.87 -7.48
CA THR A 73 -39.10 -3.74 -6.64
C THR A 73 -39.20 -4.90 -5.64
N ILE A 74 -38.86 -6.13 -6.03
CA ILE A 74 -38.80 -7.29 -5.13
C ILE A 74 -37.80 -7.02 -4.01
N VAL A 75 -36.55 -6.67 -4.35
CA VAL A 75 -35.49 -6.42 -3.37
C VAL A 75 -35.90 -5.31 -2.39
N ARG A 76 -36.54 -4.25 -2.88
CA ARG A 76 -36.93 -3.10 -2.05
C ARG A 76 -38.14 -3.35 -1.15
N LYS A 77 -39.19 -4.02 -1.66
CA LYS A 77 -40.45 -4.20 -0.92
C LYS A 77 -40.51 -5.53 -0.17
N PHE A 78 -39.84 -6.55 -0.68
CA PHE A 78 -39.93 -7.94 -0.23
C PHE A 78 -38.55 -8.49 0.13
N GLY A 79 -37.69 -7.66 0.76
CA GLY A 79 -36.30 -8.01 1.02
C GLY A 79 -36.07 -9.25 1.92
N ARG A 80 -37.09 -9.75 2.61
CA ARG A 80 -37.03 -10.99 3.42
C ARG A 80 -37.57 -12.24 2.70
N ASP A 81 -38.12 -12.06 1.50
CA ASP A 81 -38.69 -13.15 0.71
C ASP A 81 -37.59 -14.08 0.18
N THR A 82 -37.91 -15.36 0.04
CA THR A 82 -37.00 -16.37 -0.54
C THR A 82 -36.53 -16.04 -1.97
N LEU A 83 -37.30 -15.25 -2.71
CA LEU A 83 -36.97 -14.81 -4.07
C LEU A 83 -36.08 -13.56 -4.10
N ALA A 84 -35.96 -12.83 -2.99
CA ALA A 84 -35.23 -11.56 -2.95
C ALA A 84 -33.74 -11.70 -3.32
N PRO A 85 -32.99 -12.73 -2.86
CA PRO A 85 -31.60 -12.93 -3.27
C PRO A 85 -31.48 -13.19 -4.78
N ALA A 86 -32.36 -14.04 -5.33
CA ALA A 86 -32.38 -14.34 -6.76
C ALA A 86 -32.74 -13.11 -7.60
N ALA A 87 -33.69 -12.31 -7.14
CA ALA A 87 -34.07 -11.05 -7.79
C ALA A 87 -32.94 -10.02 -7.76
N ALA A 88 -32.26 -9.85 -6.62
CA ALA A 88 -31.09 -8.97 -6.50
C ALA A 88 -29.97 -9.40 -7.46
N PHE A 89 -29.70 -10.71 -7.51
CA PHE A 89 -28.69 -11.27 -8.40
C PHE A 89 -29.03 -11.08 -9.88
N ARG A 90 -30.27 -11.36 -10.31
CA ARG A 90 -30.72 -11.11 -11.68
C ARG A 90 -30.69 -9.63 -12.04
N TYR A 91 -31.11 -8.75 -11.14
CA TYR A 91 -30.97 -7.30 -11.33
C TYR A 91 -29.51 -6.87 -11.53
N ALA A 92 -28.56 -7.48 -10.81
CA ALA A 92 -27.14 -7.22 -10.97
C ALA A 92 -26.62 -7.66 -12.35
N GLN A 93 -26.93 -8.90 -12.77
CA GLN A 93 -26.57 -9.41 -14.10
C GLN A 93 -27.17 -8.54 -15.23
N LEU A 94 -28.43 -8.12 -15.07
CA LEU A 94 -29.08 -7.21 -16.00
C LEU A 94 -28.50 -5.79 -15.96
N SER A 95 -27.86 -5.36 -14.88
CA SER A 95 -27.13 -4.09 -14.86
C SER A 95 -25.78 -4.25 -15.58
N GLU A 96 -25.11 -5.38 -15.40
CA GLU A 96 -23.80 -5.68 -15.99
C GLU A 96 -23.86 -5.78 -17.52
N GLN A 97 -24.79 -6.56 -18.09
CA GLN A 97 -24.88 -6.62 -19.56
C GLN A 97 -25.47 -5.33 -20.19
N ALA A 98 -25.96 -4.38 -19.37
CA ALA A 98 -26.32 -3.04 -19.83
C ALA A 98 -25.09 -2.10 -19.85
N GLY A 99 -23.92 -2.57 -19.39
CA GLY A 99 -22.69 -1.81 -19.27
C GLY A 99 -22.62 -0.89 -18.05
N ASP A 100 -23.59 -1.00 -17.13
CA ASP A 100 -23.63 -0.20 -15.90
C ASP A 100 -22.98 -0.95 -14.73
N ASP A 101 -21.67 -1.09 -14.83
CA ASP A 101 -20.86 -1.88 -13.89
C ASP A 101 -20.97 -1.39 -12.44
N LEU A 102 -21.12 -0.08 -12.20
CA LEU A 102 -21.28 0.43 -10.83
C LEU A 102 -22.63 0.02 -10.24
N LYS A 103 -23.72 0.09 -11.03
CA LYS A 103 -25.01 -0.43 -10.57
C LYS A 103 -24.97 -1.94 -10.38
N ALA A 104 -24.28 -2.66 -11.25
CA ALA A 104 -24.08 -4.11 -11.10
C ALA A 104 -23.32 -4.45 -9.82
N ALA A 105 -22.15 -3.85 -9.58
CA ALA A 105 -21.35 -4.07 -8.38
C ALA A 105 -22.12 -3.71 -7.10
N ALA A 106 -22.91 -2.64 -7.11
CA ALA A 106 -23.78 -2.27 -5.99
C ALA A 106 -24.90 -3.30 -5.76
N ALA A 107 -25.47 -3.87 -6.81
CA ALA A 107 -26.49 -4.90 -6.72
C ALA A 107 -25.91 -6.25 -6.26
N TYR A 108 -24.76 -6.68 -6.78
CA TYR A 108 -24.04 -7.84 -6.25
C TYR A 108 -23.65 -7.65 -4.78
N ARG A 109 -23.30 -6.42 -4.38
CA ARG A 109 -23.03 -6.09 -2.97
C ARG A 109 -24.25 -6.37 -2.08
N VAL A 110 -25.45 -6.04 -2.55
CA VAL A 110 -26.69 -6.37 -1.82
C VAL A 110 -26.82 -7.88 -1.63
N VAL A 111 -26.48 -8.69 -2.64
CA VAL A 111 -26.50 -10.16 -2.53
C VAL A 111 -25.59 -10.64 -1.41
N VAL A 112 -24.35 -10.17 -1.37
CA VAL A 112 -23.36 -10.67 -0.40
C VAL A 112 -23.52 -10.08 1.01
N GLU A 113 -24.05 -8.86 1.14
CA GLU A 113 -24.26 -8.22 2.45
C GLU A 113 -25.57 -8.62 3.12
N GLN A 114 -26.66 -8.71 2.34
CA GLN A 114 -27.99 -8.98 2.90
C GLN A 114 -28.36 -10.46 2.85
N TYR A 115 -27.76 -11.23 1.94
CA TYR A 115 -28.09 -12.63 1.70
C TYR A 115 -26.84 -13.54 1.70
N PRO A 116 -26.06 -13.56 2.79
CA PRO A 116 -24.79 -14.31 2.87
C PRO A 116 -24.95 -15.83 2.68
N ASN A 117 -26.12 -16.38 3.02
CA ASN A 117 -26.41 -17.82 2.86
C ASN A 117 -27.08 -18.16 1.51
N SER A 118 -27.16 -17.20 0.58
CA SER A 118 -27.78 -17.45 -0.72
C SER A 118 -26.87 -18.28 -1.62
N ARG A 119 -27.47 -19.12 -2.47
CA ARG A 119 -26.75 -19.87 -3.52
C ARG A 119 -25.97 -19.00 -4.50
N ASN A 120 -26.28 -17.70 -4.56
CA ASN A 120 -25.69 -16.74 -5.47
C ASN A 120 -24.54 -15.94 -4.83
N PHE A 121 -24.18 -16.24 -3.58
CA PHE A 121 -23.15 -15.52 -2.83
C PHE A 121 -21.78 -15.55 -3.54
N ASP A 122 -21.27 -16.75 -3.85
CA ASP A 122 -19.95 -16.90 -4.46
C ASP A 122 -19.88 -16.28 -5.86
N GLU A 123 -20.93 -16.48 -6.67
CA GLU A 123 -21.04 -15.90 -8.01
C GLU A 123 -21.13 -14.36 -7.96
N ALA A 124 -21.77 -13.79 -6.93
CA ALA A 124 -21.81 -12.35 -6.72
C ALA A 124 -20.43 -11.79 -6.30
N ILE A 125 -19.69 -12.48 -5.43
CA ILE A 125 -18.31 -12.10 -5.07
C ILE A 125 -17.40 -12.14 -6.32
N GLU A 126 -17.50 -13.19 -7.13
CA GLU A 126 -16.74 -13.32 -8.37
C GLU A 126 -17.05 -12.18 -9.35
N ALA A 127 -18.33 -11.85 -9.54
CA ALA A 127 -18.73 -10.76 -10.41
C ALA A 127 -18.24 -9.41 -9.88
N GLN A 128 -18.32 -9.16 -8.56
CA GLN A 128 -17.71 -7.97 -7.95
C GLN A 128 -16.20 -7.92 -8.22
N PHE A 129 -15.49 -9.03 -8.04
CA PHE A 129 -14.06 -9.09 -8.28
C PHE A 129 -13.70 -8.72 -9.72
N ARG A 130 -14.39 -9.31 -10.71
CA ARG A 130 -14.24 -9.00 -12.14
C ARG A 130 -14.50 -7.53 -12.47
N ILE A 131 -15.55 -6.95 -11.90
CA ILE A 131 -15.86 -5.52 -12.09
C ILE A 131 -14.75 -4.67 -11.46
N GLY A 132 -14.27 -5.01 -10.26
CA GLY A 132 -13.15 -4.35 -9.61
C GLY A 132 -11.88 -4.35 -10.48
N GLU A 133 -11.53 -5.49 -11.08
CA GLU A 133 -10.38 -5.60 -11.99
C GLU A 133 -10.55 -4.73 -13.25
N THR A 134 -11.77 -4.64 -13.78
CA THR A 134 -12.10 -3.77 -14.92
C THR A 134 -11.85 -2.31 -14.61
N TYR A 135 -12.22 -1.85 -13.41
CA TYR A 135 -11.94 -0.49 -12.95
C TYR A 135 -10.45 -0.25 -12.66
N LEU A 136 -9.76 -1.23 -12.06
CA LEU A 136 -8.32 -1.17 -11.82
C LEU A 136 -7.50 -1.07 -13.12
N ALA A 137 -7.95 -1.75 -14.18
CA ALA A 137 -7.33 -1.70 -15.50
C ALA A 137 -7.48 -0.34 -16.22
N GLY A 138 -8.25 0.59 -15.64
CA GLY A 138 -8.37 1.96 -16.15
C GLY A 138 -9.50 2.13 -17.16
N LYS A 139 -10.62 1.38 -17.02
CA LYS A 139 -11.84 1.66 -17.78
C LYS A 139 -12.23 3.13 -17.60
N LYS A 140 -12.03 3.93 -18.65
CA LYS A 140 -12.35 5.37 -18.68
C LYS A 140 -13.86 5.54 -18.57
N LEU A 141 -14.32 6.08 -17.44
CA LEU A 141 -15.70 6.54 -17.30
C LEU A 141 -15.90 7.72 -18.26
N LYS A 142 -16.77 7.55 -19.27
CA LYS A 142 -17.22 8.66 -20.11
C LYS A 142 -18.39 9.35 -19.41
N LEU A 143 -18.14 10.47 -18.72
CA LEU A 143 -19.20 11.33 -18.24
C LEU A 143 -18.87 12.80 -18.49
N LEU A 144 -19.45 13.34 -19.58
CA LEU A 144 -19.80 14.74 -19.82
C LEU A 144 -18.96 15.85 -19.12
N GLY A 145 -17.63 15.77 -19.12
CA GLY A 145 -16.74 16.83 -18.63
C GLY A 145 -16.68 17.04 -17.11
N LEU A 146 -17.31 16.19 -16.28
CA LEU A 146 -17.16 16.23 -14.83
C LEU A 146 -16.19 15.14 -14.34
N PRO A 147 -15.33 15.43 -13.35
CA PRO A 147 -14.51 14.41 -12.71
C PRO A 147 -15.41 13.45 -11.93
N VAL A 148 -15.81 12.36 -12.57
CA VAL A 148 -16.31 11.18 -11.85
C VAL A 148 -15.18 10.71 -10.93
N ARG A 149 -15.52 10.27 -9.71
CA ARG A 149 -14.57 9.56 -8.82
C ARG A 149 -13.65 8.66 -9.66
N SER A 150 -12.35 8.69 -9.36
CA SER A 150 -11.38 8.01 -10.21
C SER A 150 -11.76 6.54 -10.34
N ALA A 151 -11.50 5.92 -11.50
CA ALA A 151 -11.74 4.49 -11.69
C ALA A 151 -11.10 3.66 -10.55
N LEU A 152 -9.96 4.13 -10.05
CA LEU A 152 -9.24 3.57 -8.90
C LEU A 152 -10.06 3.63 -7.59
N ASP A 153 -10.77 4.73 -7.30
CA ASP A 153 -11.62 4.81 -6.11
C ASP A 153 -12.77 3.81 -6.14
N ASN A 154 -13.36 3.60 -7.33
CA ASN A 154 -14.42 2.59 -7.51
C ASN A 154 -13.85 1.18 -7.34
N ALA A 155 -12.69 0.88 -7.93
CA ALA A 155 -12.00 -0.39 -7.73
C ALA A 155 -11.71 -0.64 -6.24
N ASN A 156 -11.19 0.36 -5.52
CA ASN A 156 -10.89 0.26 -4.09
C ASN A 156 -12.15 -0.09 -3.28
N GLN A 157 -13.27 0.60 -3.53
CA GLN A 157 -14.53 0.34 -2.82
C GLN A 157 -15.07 -1.07 -3.08
N ILE A 158 -14.93 -1.57 -4.31
CA ILE A 158 -15.38 -2.91 -4.69
C ILE A 158 -14.51 -3.97 -4.01
N PHE A 159 -13.18 -3.86 -4.09
CA PHE A 159 -12.28 -4.82 -3.44
C PHE A 159 -12.41 -4.79 -1.91
N ALA A 160 -12.54 -3.60 -1.30
CA ALA A 160 -12.75 -3.48 0.14
C ALA A 160 -14.08 -4.11 0.58
N ALA A 161 -15.12 -4.07 -0.26
CA ALA A 161 -16.37 -4.77 0.02
C ALA A 161 -16.16 -6.29 0.04
N ILE A 162 -15.46 -6.85 -0.94
CA ILE A 162 -15.14 -8.29 -1.01
C ILE A 162 -14.37 -8.75 0.24
N VAL A 163 -13.33 -8.00 0.64
CA VAL A 163 -12.53 -8.32 1.82
C VAL A 163 -13.36 -8.32 3.10
N ARG A 164 -14.34 -7.40 3.20
CA ARG A 164 -15.24 -7.33 4.35
C ARG A 164 -16.26 -8.46 4.37
N THR A 165 -16.86 -8.80 3.23
CA THR A 165 -18.00 -9.74 3.17
C THR A 165 -17.57 -11.19 3.05
N ALA A 166 -16.38 -11.47 2.51
CA ALA A 166 -15.86 -12.81 2.34
C ALA A 166 -14.41 -12.92 2.84
N PRO A 167 -14.11 -12.73 4.14
CA PRO A 167 -12.74 -12.66 4.66
C PRO A 167 -11.86 -13.89 4.33
N TYR A 168 -12.46 -15.06 4.11
CA TYR A 168 -11.78 -16.31 3.73
C TYR A 168 -12.18 -16.82 2.34
N GLY A 169 -12.77 -15.96 1.51
CA GLY A 169 -13.22 -16.30 0.17
C GLY A 169 -12.08 -16.46 -0.84
N LYS A 170 -12.35 -17.22 -1.91
CA LYS A 170 -11.40 -17.49 -3.02
C LYS A 170 -10.71 -16.25 -3.58
N TYR A 171 -11.43 -15.13 -3.65
CA TYR A 171 -10.95 -13.88 -4.26
C TYR A 171 -10.32 -12.90 -3.27
N THR A 172 -10.33 -13.20 -1.97
CA THR A 172 -10.09 -12.19 -0.93
C THR A 172 -8.65 -11.79 -0.79
N ALA A 173 -7.72 -12.75 -0.81
CA ALA A 173 -6.29 -12.45 -0.80
C ALA A 173 -5.89 -11.58 -2.01
N ARG A 174 -6.44 -11.90 -3.19
CA ARG A 174 -6.19 -11.14 -4.42
C ARG A 174 -6.90 -9.78 -4.43
N ALA A 175 -8.09 -9.67 -3.86
CA ALA A 175 -8.77 -8.38 -3.67
C ALA A 175 -7.97 -7.46 -2.74
N GLN A 176 -7.44 -8.00 -1.63
CA GLN A 176 -6.57 -7.27 -0.71
C GLN A 176 -5.27 -6.82 -1.39
N PHE A 177 -4.66 -7.68 -2.22
CA PHE A 177 -3.51 -7.31 -3.05
C PHE A 177 -3.86 -6.19 -4.05
N ASN A 178 -5.03 -6.28 -4.70
CA ASN A 178 -5.49 -5.27 -5.64
C ASN A 178 -5.79 -3.92 -4.97
N ILE A 179 -6.19 -3.89 -3.69
CA ILE A 179 -6.23 -2.64 -2.90
C ILE A 179 -4.83 -2.01 -2.83
N GLY A 180 -3.79 -2.81 -2.67
CA GLY A 180 -2.39 -2.36 -2.76
C GLY A 180 -2.09 -1.72 -4.11
N LEU A 181 -2.36 -2.42 -5.21
CA LEU A 181 -2.18 -1.91 -6.57
C LEU A 181 -2.95 -0.62 -6.85
N VAL A 182 -4.16 -0.48 -6.31
CA VAL A 182 -4.93 0.77 -6.41
C VAL A 182 -4.17 1.91 -5.75
N ASN A 183 -3.69 1.72 -4.51
CA ASN A 183 -2.95 2.75 -3.79
C ASN A 183 -1.64 3.11 -4.51
N GLU A 184 -0.94 2.13 -5.10
CA GLU A 184 0.25 2.41 -5.92
C GLU A 184 -0.06 3.32 -7.10
N LYS A 185 -1.12 3.01 -7.86
CA LYS A 185 -1.54 3.80 -9.03
C LYS A 185 -2.01 5.20 -8.64
N GLN A 186 -2.47 5.38 -7.42
CA GLN A 186 -2.83 6.68 -6.85
C GLN A 186 -1.63 7.45 -6.29
N GLY A 187 -0.43 6.86 -6.26
CA GLY A 187 0.76 7.45 -5.65
C GLY A 187 0.79 7.37 -4.12
N ASN A 188 -0.16 6.67 -3.50
CA ASN A 188 -0.21 6.45 -2.05
C ASN A 188 0.66 5.27 -1.64
N ALA A 189 1.98 5.49 -1.60
CA ALA A 189 2.95 4.44 -1.25
C ALA A 189 2.69 3.83 0.15
N GLU A 190 2.37 4.64 1.14
CA GLU A 190 2.08 4.16 2.50
C GLU A 190 0.85 3.26 2.55
N GLY A 191 -0.24 3.66 1.87
CA GLY A 191 -1.45 2.85 1.75
C GLY A 191 -1.20 1.54 1.03
N ALA A 192 -0.36 1.55 -0.02
CA ALA A 192 0.00 0.35 -0.75
C ALA A 192 0.80 -0.64 0.10
N VAL A 193 1.81 -0.16 0.83
CA VAL A 193 2.60 -0.98 1.77
C VAL A 193 1.69 -1.63 2.82
N LYS A 194 0.80 -0.86 3.45
CA LYS A 194 -0.16 -1.40 4.44
C LYS A 194 -1.06 -2.48 3.84
N ALA A 195 -1.56 -2.26 2.62
CA ALA A 195 -2.43 -3.21 1.96
C ALA A 195 -1.73 -4.52 1.62
N TYR A 196 -0.47 -4.47 1.16
CA TYR A 196 0.33 -5.67 0.90
C TYR A 196 0.79 -6.38 2.16
N GLN A 197 1.17 -5.65 3.21
CA GLN A 197 1.48 -6.25 4.51
C GLN A 197 0.29 -7.07 5.02
N ALA A 198 -0.93 -6.54 4.90
CA ALA A 198 -2.13 -7.28 5.23
C ALA A 198 -2.32 -8.56 4.39
N VAL A 199 -1.81 -8.62 3.15
CA VAL A 199 -1.81 -9.87 2.36
C VAL A 199 -0.85 -10.88 2.97
N VAL A 200 0.39 -10.46 3.25
CA VAL A 200 1.44 -11.33 3.81
C VAL A 200 1.04 -11.85 5.19
N GLU A 201 0.43 -11.01 6.02
CA GLU A 201 0.02 -11.35 7.39
C GLU A 201 -1.20 -12.26 7.43
N LYS A 202 -2.23 -11.97 6.61
CA LYS A 202 -3.52 -12.69 6.68
C LYS A 202 -3.61 -13.89 5.75
N PHE A 203 -2.80 -13.91 4.68
CA PHE A 203 -2.85 -14.94 3.65
C PHE A 203 -1.45 -15.48 3.30
N PRO A 204 -0.61 -15.85 4.28
CA PRO A 204 0.79 -16.21 4.03
C PRO A 204 0.97 -17.40 3.08
N ASP A 205 0.02 -18.34 3.06
CA ASP A 205 0.07 -19.54 2.21
C ASP A 205 -0.48 -19.33 0.80
N GLN A 206 -1.07 -18.17 0.52
CA GLN A 206 -1.61 -17.87 -0.81
C GLN A 206 -0.49 -17.41 -1.74
N PRO A 207 -0.46 -17.85 -3.02
CA PRO A 207 0.60 -17.46 -3.97
C PRO A 207 0.81 -15.94 -4.09
N VAL A 208 -0.26 -15.16 -3.95
CA VAL A 208 -0.23 -13.69 -4.02
C VAL A 208 0.55 -13.03 -2.87
N ALA A 209 0.77 -13.73 -1.74
CA ALA A 209 1.59 -13.21 -0.65
C ALA A 209 3.07 -13.07 -1.03
N ILE A 210 3.57 -13.95 -1.91
CA ILE A 210 4.93 -13.83 -2.48
C ILE A 210 5.02 -12.53 -3.27
N ASP A 211 4.04 -12.26 -4.13
CA ASP A 211 3.99 -11.01 -4.90
C ASP A 211 3.87 -9.79 -3.99
N ALA A 212 3.02 -9.85 -2.97
CA ALA A 212 2.83 -8.76 -2.00
C ALA A 212 4.14 -8.42 -1.28
N GLN A 213 4.86 -9.42 -0.78
CA GLN A 213 6.14 -9.23 -0.11
C GLN A 213 7.17 -8.54 -1.02
N TYR A 214 7.26 -8.98 -2.28
CA TYR A 214 8.14 -8.35 -3.25
C TYR A 214 7.77 -6.88 -3.49
N GLN A 215 6.47 -6.59 -3.64
CA GLN A 215 6.01 -5.22 -3.92
C GLN A 215 6.29 -4.26 -2.78
N ILE A 216 6.28 -4.70 -1.52
CA ILE A 216 6.67 -3.86 -0.38
C ILE A 216 8.11 -3.34 -0.56
N GLY A 217 9.06 -4.22 -0.85
CA GLY A 217 10.45 -3.82 -1.11
C GLY A 217 10.59 -2.93 -2.34
N TYR A 218 9.86 -3.25 -3.41
CA TYR A 218 9.89 -2.51 -4.66
C TYR A 218 9.30 -1.10 -4.56
N LEU A 219 8.27 -0.90 -3.73
CA LEU A 219 7.71 0.43 -3.48
C LEU A 219 8.73 1.35 -2.80
N TRP A 220 9.38 0.87 -1.75
CA TRP A 220 10.45 1.61 -1.08
C TRP A 220 11.64 1.86 -1.99
N PHE A 221 11.98 0.89 -2.85
CA PHE A 221 13.03 1.06 -3.84
C PHE A 221 12.73 2.19 -4.83
N ASN A 222 11.50 2.25 -5.33
CA ASN A 222 11.07 3.34 -6.21
C ASN A 222 11.10 4.68 -5.48
N ALA A 223 10.59 4.76 -4.24
CA ALA A 223 10.64 5.97 -3.43
C ALA A 223 12.10 6.44 -3.21
N ALA A 224 13.03 5.52 -2.93
CA ALA A 224 14.44 5.83 -2.78
C ALA A 224 15.12 6.34 -4.08
N ARG A 225 14.58 5.97 -5.24
CA ARG A 225 15.07 6.40 -6.56
C ARG A 225 14.51 7.75 -6.99
N THR A 226 13.24 8.02 -6.70
CA THR A 226 12.55 9.27 -7.10
C THR A 226 12.71 10.39 -6.08
N GLY A 227 12.85 10.05 -4.80
CA GLY A 227 13.04 11.01 -3.72
C GLY A 227 14.46 11.55 -3.68
N THR A 228 14.62 12.84 -3.39
CA THR A 228 15.91 13.47 -3.11
C THR A 228 16.50 12.87 -1.83
N ARG A 229 17.32 11.81 -1.97
CA ARG A 229 18.12 11.20 -0.90
C ARG A 229 17.31 10.74 0.34
N ASP A 230 16.20 10.05 0.14
CA ASP A 230 15.51 9.40 1.26
C ASP A 230 16.28 8.15 1.73
N ALA A 231 17.17 8.33 2.70
CA ALA A 231 17.94 7.25 3.32
C ALA A 231 17.03 6.22 4.01
N LYS A 232 15.87 6.64 4.53
CA LYS A 232 14.90 5.76 5.19
C LYS A 232 14.21 4.87 4.17
N ALA A 233 13.80 5.41 3.02
CA ALA A 233 13.26 4.60 1.93
C ALA A 233 14.28 3.57 1.42
N ALA A 234 15.55 3.97 1.27
CA ALA A 234 16.61 3.03 0.87
C ALA A 234 16.82 1.91 1.90
N ALA A 235 16.82 2.24 3.20
CA ALA A 235 16.91 1.25 4.27
C ALA A 235 15.72 0.29 4.28
N ASN A 236 14.49 0.82 4.18
CA ASN A 236 13.26 0.02 4.11
C ASN A 236 13.26 -0.91 2.89
N ALA A 237 13.75 -0.43 1.74
CA ALA A 237 13.85 -1.22 0.52
C ALA A 237 14.85 -2.38 0.69
N LYS A 238 16.01 -2.13 1.31
CA LYS A 238 16.99 -3.17 1.63
C LYS A 238 16.39 -4.25 2.53
N ILE A 239 15.73 -3.84 3.62
CA ILE A 239 15.04 -4.74 4.55
C ILE A 239 13.99 -5.57 3.80
N GLY A 240 13.14 -4.93 2.99
CA GLY A 240 12.09 -5.61 2.24
C GLY A 240 12.63 -6.67 1.26
N PHE A 241 13.70 -6.36 0.51
CA PHE A 241 14.31 -7.34 -0.39
C PHE A 241 15.08 -8.44 0.34
N GLN A 242 15.76 -8.13 1.45
CA GLN A 242 16.42 -9.14 2.29
C GLN A 242 15.39 -10.12 2.86
N ASP A 243 14.30 -9.61 3.44
CA ASP A 243 13.20 -10.42 3.97
C ASP A 243 12.54 -11.27 2.86
N PHE A 244 12.37 -10.71 1.66
CA PHE A 244 11.86 -11.46 0.50
C PHE A 244 12.79 -12.62 0.11
N VAL A 245 14.10 -12.37 -0.01
CA VAL A 245 15.07 -13.41 -0.40
C VAL A 245 15.21 -14.47 0.69
N PHE A 246 15.08 -14.06 1.96
CA PHE A 246 15.11 -14.97 3.11
C PHE A 246 13.87 -15.89 3.13
N ARG A 247 12.66 -15.33 2.98
CA ARG A 247 11.40 -16.08 3.01
C ARG A 247 11.15 -16.90 1.74
N TYR A 248 11.52 -16.36 0.58
CA TYR A 248 11.21 -16.93 -0.73
C TYR A 248 12.45 -17.13 -1.62
N PRO A 249 13.47 -17.88 -1.16
CA PRO A 249 14.76 -17.99 -1.86
C PRO A 249 14.67 -18.67 -3.25
N LYS A 250 13.59 -19.43 -3.49
CA LYS A 250 13.31 -20.16 -4.74
C LYS A 250 12.27 -19.46 -5.64
N SER A 251 11.75 -18.30 -5.24
CA SER A 251 10.80 -17.55 -6.07
C SER A 251 11.47 -17.08 -7.36
N GLU A 252 10.71 -17.01 -8.46
CA GLU A 252 11.16 -16.42 -9.73
C GLU A 252 11.65 -14.97 -9.55
N LYS A 253 11.12 -14.24 -8.55
CA LYS A 253 11.53 -12.87 -8.22
C LYS A 253 12.76 -12.78 -7.33
N ALA A 254 13.30 -13.91 -6.82
CA ALA A 254 14.43 -13.89 -5.90
C ALA A 254 15.70 -13.31 -6.53
N ALA A 255 15.97 -13.64 -7.80
CA ALA A 255 17.08 -13.07 -8.54
C ALA A 255 16.94 -11.55 -8.69
N GLN A 256 15.74 -11.08 -9.05
CA GLN A 256 15.45 -9.66 -9.19
C GLN A 256 15.57 -8.91 -7.84
N ALA A 257 15.08 -9.50 -6.74
CA ALA A 257 15.20 -8.91 -5.41
C ALA A 257 16.67 -8.79 -4.97
N ARG A 258 17.51 -9.79 -5.25
CA ARG A 258 18.97 -9.74 -4.99
C ARG A 258 19.63 -8.62 -5.79
N GLU A 259 19.26 -8.44 -7.06
CA GLU A 259 19.82 -7.36 -7.88
C GLU A 259 19.38 -5.98 -7.39
N ASN A 260 18.09 -5.78 -7.08
CA ASN A 260 17.62 -4.52 -6.51
C ASN A 260 18.31 -4.18 -5.18
N PHE A 261 18.52 -5.20 -4.33
CA PHE A 261 19.31 -5.06 -3.11
C PHE A 261 20.75 -4.61 -3.41
N ARG A 262 21.42 -5.25 -4.38
CA ARG A 262 22.78 -4.90 -4.81
C ARG A 262 22.87 -3.47 -5.35
N ILE A 263 21.87 -3.00 -6.09
CA ILE A 263 21.79 -1.62 -6.60
C ILE A 263 21.74 -0.63 -5.43
N LEU A 264 20.89 -0.87 -4.43
CA LEU A 264 20.79 -0.02 -3.24
C LEU A 264 22.11 0.00 -2.46
N ASP A 265 22.75 -1.15 -2.35
CA ASP A 265 24.00 -1.28 -1.63
C ASP A 265 25.15 -0.55 -2.32
N GLN A 266 25.32 -0.76 -3.63
CA GLN A 266 26.31 -0.05 -4.44
C GLN A 266 26.12 1.46 -4.40
N LYS A 267 24.87 1.95 -4.43
CA LYS A 267 24.58 3.37 -4.30
C LYS A 267 25.05 3.90 -2.94
N GLN A 268 24.68 3.24 -1.85
CA GLN A 268 25.06 3.65 -0.49
C GLN A 268 26.58 3.68 -0.32
N THR A 269 27.27 2.61 -0.74
CA THR A 269 28.73 2.54 -0.66
C THR A 269 29.41 3.61 -1.53
N THR A 270 28.87 3.88 -2.72
CA THR A 270 29.38 4.96 -3.58
C THR A 270 29.22 6.34 -2.93
N ASP A 271 28.07 6.60 -2.31
CA ASP A 271 27.79 7.86 -1.61
C ASP A 271 28.73 8.02 -0.40
N ALA A 272 28.92 6.97 0.41
CA ALA A 272 29.86 6.96 1.54
C ALA A 272 31.31 7.22 1.07
N PHE A 273 31.75 6.59 -0.03
CA PHE A 273 33.10 6.81 -0.57
C PHE A 273 33.31 8.25 -1.06
N LYS A 274 32.30 8.87 -1.66
CA LYS A 274 32.37 10.29 -2.06
C LYS A 274 32.51 11.21 -0.85
N ILE A 275 31.75 10.95 0.22
CA ILE A 275 31.84 11.72 1.47
C ILE A 275 33.24 11.53 2.11
N ALA A 276 33.76 10.30 2.12
CA ALA A 276 35.11 10.02 2.59
C ALA A 276 36.16 10.86 1.86
N LYS A 277 36.10 10.89 0.51
CA LYS A 277 36.99 11.70 -0.32
C LYS A 277 36.87 13.21 -0.07
N PHE A 278 35.66 13.70 0.22
CA PHE A 278 35.43 15.10 0.52
C PHE A 278 36.15 15.52 1.81
N TYR A 279 36.00 14.77 2.90
CA TYR A 279 36.70 15.04 4.16
C TYR A 279 38.21 14.82 4.07
N ASP A 280 38.65 13.80 3.30
CA ASP A 280 40.06 13.55 3.03
C ASP A 280 40.72 14.76 2.35
N LYS A 281 40.05 15.34 1.35
CA LYS A 281 40.51 16.57 0.66
C LYS A 281 40.60 17.77 1.61
N GLN A 282 39.70 17.88 2.58
CA GLN A 282 39.71 18.92 3.61
C GLN A 282 40.74 18.66 4.73
N LYS A 283 41.48 17.55 4.67
CA LYS A 283 42.39 17.08 5.73
C LYS A 283 41.70 16.75 7.04
N ASN A 284 40.38 16.60 7.04
CA ASN A 284 39.63 16.05 8.17
C ASN A 284 39.72 14.51 8.11
N TYR A 285 40.92 14.00 8.40
CA TYR A 285 41.24 12.58 8.21
C TYR A 285 40.44 11.67 9.14
N ARG A 286 40.09 12.15 10.33
CA ARG A 286 39.29 11.37 11.26
C ARG A 286 37.88 11.11 10.72
N ALA A 287 37.21 12.14 10.20
CA ALA A 287 35.92 11.96 9.54
C ALA A 287 36.04 11.11 8.27
N ALA A 288 37.08 11.33 7.45
CA ALA A 288 37.32 10.54 6.24
C ALA A 288 37.43 9.04 6.52
N VAL A 289 38.18 8.65 7.57
CA VAL A 289 38.38 7.24 7.96
C VAL A 289 37.08 6.60 8.42
N ILE A 290 36.17 7.32 9.08
CA ILE A 290 34.85 6.78 9.45
C ILE A 290 34.09 6.33 8.19
N TYR A 291 34.02 7.19 7.17
CA TYR A 291 33.31 6.86 5.93
C TYR A 291 34.03 5.82 5.07
N TYR A 292 35.37 5.82 5.02
CA TYR A 292 36.12 4.73 4.36
C TYR A 292 35.89 3.38 5.06
N ASN A 293 35.86 3.34 6.40
CA ASN A 293 35.55 2.12 7.13
C ASN A 293 34.11 1.64 6.91
N ASP A 294 33.16 2.56 6.74
CA ASP A 294 31.78 2.22 6.37
C ASP A 294 31.72 1.53 5.00
N VAL A 295 32.45 2.04 4.00
CA VAL A 295 32.60 1.38 2.69
C VAL A 295 33.19 -0.02 2.82
N ILE A 296 34.22 -0.18 3.65
CA ILE A 296 34.87 -1.48 3.89
C ILE A 296 33.91 -2.49 4.52
N ARG A 297 33.09 -2.05 5.47
CA ARG A 297 32.13 -2.89 6.19
C ARG A 297 30.95 -3.29 5.31
N GLN A 298 30.43 -2.39 4.49
CA GLN A 298 29.26 -2.66 3.64
C GLN A 298 29.58 -3.62 2.49
N GLN A 299 30.75 -3.49 1.85
CA GLN A 299 31.13 -4.30 0.69
C GLN A 299 32.54 -4.89 0.81
N PRO A 300 32.79 -5.83 1.75
CA PRO A 300 34.11 -6.45 1.90
C PRO A 300 34.56 -7.14 0.61
N GLY A 301 35.81 -6.89 0.18
CA GLY A 301 36.41 -7.52 -1.01
C GLY A 301 36.00 -6.88 -2.35
N SER A 302 35.24 -5.79 -2.33
CA SER A 302 34.98 -4.98 -3.52
C SER A 302 36.18 -4.05 -3.84
N THR A 303 36.35 -3.67 -5.12
CA THR A 303 37.36 -2.68 -5.53
C THR A 303 37.25 -1.36 -4.73
N ALA A 304 36.03 -0.95 -4.37
CA ALA A 304 35.81 0.24 -3.56
C ALA A 304 36.33 0.06 -2.13
N SER A 305 36.06 -1.09 -1.52
CA SER A 305 36.58 -1.43 -0.18
C SER A 305 38.10 -1.55 -0.15
N ASP A 306 38.73 -2.08 -1.19
CA ASP A 306 40.18 -2.21 -1.25
C ASP A 306 40.85 -0.85 -1.36
N ARG A 307 40.32 0.04 -2.21
CA ARG A 307 40.78 1.43 -2.30
C ARG A 307 40.58 2.19 -0.98
N ALA A 308 39.43 2.00 -0.34
CA ALA A 308 39.15 2.60 0.97
C ALA A 308 40.16 2.13 2.02
N ARG A 309 40.44 0.81 2.07
CA ARG A 309 41.39 0.21 3.01
C ARG A 309 42.81 0.71 2.78
N GLN A 310 43.26 0.75 1.52
CA GLN A 310 44.55 1.32 1.15
C GLN A 310 44.66 2.76 1.67
N ARG A 311 43.64 3.59 1.40
CA ARG A 311 43.66 4.98 1.81
C ARG A 311 43.65 5.17 3.33
N VAL A 312 42.89 4.35 4.06
CA VAL A 312 42.91 4.35 5.54
C VAL A 312 44.32 4.04 6.07
N ASN A 313 45.02 3.06 5.48
CA ASN A 313 46.39 2.72 5.87
C ASN A 313 47.38 3.86 5.57
N GLU A 314 47.25 4.54 4.43
CA GLU A 314 48.06 5.73 4.10
C GLU A 314 47.84 6.86 5.10
N LEU A 315 46.58 7.14 5.46
CA LEU A 315 46.26 8.16 6.47
C LEU A 315 46.82 7.79 7.84
N ARG A 316 46.72 6.50 8.23
CA ARG A 316 47.28 5.98 9.48
C ARG A 316 48.79 6.17 9.55
N ALA A 317 49.51 5.88 8.47
CA ALA A 317 50.94 6.11 8.39
C ALA A 317 51.31 7.59 8.48
N LYS A 318 50.46 8.49 7.95
CA LYS A 318 50.72 9.93 7.89
C LYS A 318 50.50 10.66 9.22
N VAL A 319 49.41 10.37 9.92
CA VAL A 319 49.01 11.13 11.13
C VAL A 319 49.02 10.31 12.42
N GLY A 320 49.32 9.01 12.33
CA GLY A 320 49.30 8.08 13.45
C GLY A 320 47.88 7.63 13.82
N ASP A 321 47.79 6.45 14.44
CA ASP A 321 46.51 5.83 14.81
C ASP A 321 45.67 6.69 15.76
N ALA A 322 46.30 7.32 16.74
CA ALA A 322 45.62 8.13 17.75
C ALA A 322 44.84 9.31 17.15
N ALA A 323 45.34 9.91 16.06
CA ALA A 323 44.69 11.04 15.39
C ALA A 323 43.46 10.62 14.58
N LEU A 324 43.32 9.32 14.26
CA LEU A 324 42.24 8.77 13.45
C LEU A 324 41.14 8.11 14.27
N GLN A 325 41.33 7.93 15.58
CA GLN A 325 40.32 7.32 16.44
C GLN A 325 39.25 8.33 16.91
N PRO A 326 37.98 7.89 17.06
CA PRO A 326 36.95 8.71 17.70
C PRO A 326 37.37 9.11 19.12
N PRO A 327 36.91 10.27 19.62
CA PRO A 327 37.39 10.83 20.88
C PRO A 327 36.93 10.00 22.09
N ALA A 328 35.82 9.27 21.94
CA ALA A 328 35.31 8.33 22.93
C ALA A 328 36.28 7.14 23.15
N VAL A 329 36.99 6.70 22.10
CA VAL A 329 37.93 5.59 22.18
C VAL A 329 39.26 6.06 22.78
N THR A 330 39.73 7.25 22.40
CA THR A 330 40.96 7.84 22.96
C THR A 330 40.83 8.17 24.46
N ALA A 331 39.65 8.63 24.90
CA ALA A 331 39.35 8.88 26.32
C ALA A 331 39.29 7.60 27.16
N ALA A 332 38.80 6.49 26.59
CA ALA A 332 38.78 5.19 27.26
C ALA A 332 40.19 4.58 27.39
N THR A 333 41.05 4.72 26.38
CA THR A 333 42.45 4.28 26.45
C THR A 333 43.32 5.13 27.37
N ALA A 334 43.01 6.43 27.53
CA ALA A 334 43.73 7.32 28.44
C ALA A 334 43.40 7.08 29.93
N LYS A 335 42.29 6.40 30.24
CA LYS A 335 41.80 6.17 31.62
C LYS A 335 42.18 4.82 32.23
N LYS A 336 43.02 4.01 31.59
CA LYS A 336 43.49 2.73 32.16
C LYS A 336 44.90 2.87 32.73
N PRO A 337 45.09 3.11 34.05
CA PRO A 337 46.41 2.92 34.66
C PRO A 337 46.69 1.42 34.82
N ALA A 338 47.96 1.07 34.70
CA ALA A 338 48.47 -0.29 34.92
C ALA A 338 48.19 -0.74 36.36
N ALA A 339 47.22 -1.63 36.56
CA ALA A 339 47.00 -2.29 37.83
C ALA A 339 47.85 -3.56 37.91
N LYS A 340 48.90 -3.49 38.74
CA LYS A 340 49.66 -4.64 39.22
C LYS A 340 48.77 -5.58 40.03
N THR A 341 49.08 -6.86 39.91
CA THR A 341 48.69 -8.00 40.74
C THR A 341 48.62 -7.70 42.25
N SER A 342 47.51 -8.06 42.89
CA SER A 342 47.52 -8.79 44.17
C SER A 342 46.18 -9.51 44.38
N ALA A 343 46.28 -10.72 44.93
CA ALA A 343 45.18 -11.61 45.26
C ALA A 343 44.60 -11.27 46.64
N ALA A 344 43.29 -11.52 46.84
CA ALA A 344 42.76 -12.46 47.85
C ALA A 344 41.30 -12.16 48.27
N SER A 345 40.51 -13.25 48.31
CA SER A 345 39.47 -13.63 49.29
C SER A 345 38.13 -12.86 49.44
N SER A 346 37.08 -13.51 48.90
CA SER A 346 35.84 -14.00 49.56
C SER A 346 35.03 -13.12 50.52
N SER A 347 33.75 -12.86 50.20
CA SER A 347 32.55 -13.50 50.82
C SER A 347 31.25 -12.69 50.52
N SER A 348 30.19 -13.38 50.06
CA SER A 348 28.77 -12.96 50.06
C SER A 348 28.08 -13.48 51.35
N PRO A 349 26.78 -13.22 51.73
CA PRO A 349 25.61 -12.82 50.90
C PRO A 349 24.48 -11.94 51.54
N SER A 350 23.38 -11.73 50.77
CA SER A 350 21.96 -11.37 51.12
C SER A 350 21.66 -9.99 51.75
N ASP A 351 20.53 -9.27 51.56
CA ASP A 351 19.27 -9.43 50.81
C ASP A 351 18.56 -8.04 50.72
N ASP A 352 17.77 -7.87 49.65
CA ASP A 352 16.47 -7.18 49.49
C ASP A 352 16.22 -5.64 49.67
N ALA A 353 15.33 -5.17 48.78
CA ALA A 353 14.46 -3.98 48.76
C ALA A 353 15.00 -2.57 48.47
N GLY A 354 14.56 -2.00 47.33
CA GLY A 354 14.44 -0.55 47.14
C GLY A 354 14.66 -0.05 45.71
N ILE A 355 13.60 -0.03 44.88
CA ILE A 355 13.57 0.76 43.64
C ILE A 355 13.47 2.25 44.01
N PRO A 356 14.29 3.12 43.39
CA PRO A 356 13.70 4.34 42.88
C PRO A 356 14.08 4.63 41.42
N MET A 357 13.10 5.19 40.71
CA MET A 357 13.21 5.91 39.44
C MET A 357 14.54 6.66 39.28
N ARG A 358 15.14 6.60 38.08
CA ARG A 358 16.05 7.64 37.62
C ARG A 358 16.05 7.79 36.09
N THR A 359 15.30 8.81 35.67
CA THR A 359 15.60 9.83 34.63
C THR A 359 16.40 9.44 33.37
N SER A 360 15.79 9.75 32.23
CA SER A 360 16.38 9.90 30.89
C SER A 360 17.77 10.56 30.87
N PRO A 361 18.63 10.19 29.92
CA PRO A 361 19.70 11.06 29.44
C PRO A 361 19.45 11.45 27.97
N GLU A 362 18.43 12.27 27.73
CA GLU A 362 18.52 13.32 26.71
C GLU A 362 19.17 14.50 27.43
N ASP A 363 20.48 14.67 27.24
CA ASP A 363 21.20 15.96 27.32
C ASP A 363 22.69 15.69 27.52
N ALA A 364 23.44 15.76 26.42
CA ALA A 364 24.86 16.10 26.45
C ALA A 364 25.07 17.24 25.46
N PRO A 365 25.68 18.37 25.86
CA PRO A 365 25.79 19.56 25.02
C PRO A 365 26.68 19.29 23.80
N LEU A 366 26.15 19.53 22.60
CA LEU A 366 26.94 19.56 21.36
C LEU A 366 27.87 20.79 21.39
N PRO A 367 29.13 20.68 20.91
CA PRO A 367 30.00 21.84 20.74
C PRO A 367 29.44 22.81 19.67
N PRO A 368 29.78 24.11 19.72
CA PRO A 368 29.11 25.14 18.92
C PRO A 368 29.30 24.95 17.41
N ALA A 369 28.23 25.25 16.68
CA ALA A 369 28.14 25.18 15.25
C ALA A 369 28.87 26.36 14.60
N GLU A 370 30.08 26.11 14.10
CA GLU A 370 30.66 26.90 13.02
C GLU A 370 30.96 25.96 11.84
N ALA A 371 29.91 25.57 11.12
CA ALA A 371 30.02 24.97 9.80
C ALA A 371 28.69 25.13 9.06
N ASP A 372 28.74 25.95 8.00
CA ASP A 372 27.95 25.91 6.76
C ASP A 372 26.83 24.84 6.74
N GLU A 373 25.56 25.30 6.76
CA GLU A 373 24.31 24.51 6.80
C GLU A 373 24.11 23.56 5.60
N SER A 374 25.09 23.42 4.71
CA SER A 374 25.05 22.51 3.55
C SER A 374 25.59 21.09 3.81
N LEU A 375 26.10 20.79 5.01
CA LEU A 375 26.76 19.51 5.30
C LEU A 375 25.93 18.56 6.18
N PRO A 376 25.74 17.28 5.79
CA PRO A 376 25.12 16.30 6.67
C PRO A 376 26.04 16.02 7.88
N PRO A 377 25.49 15.92 9.10
CA PRO A 377 26.28 15.61 10.29
C PRO A 377 26.94 14.22 10.17
N PRO A 378 28.07 13.99 10.85
CA PRO A 378 28.66 12.65 10.93
C PRO A 378 27.64 11.67 11.53
N ALA A 379 27.51 10.49 10.92
CA ALA A 379 26.59 9.45 11.38
C ALA A 379 26.85 9.10 12.86
N SER A 380 25.80 9.16 13.68
CA SER A 380 25.82 8.74 15.08
C SER A 380 26.28 7.29 15.20
N LEU A 381 27.30 7.05 16.03
CA LEU A 381 27.90 5.74 16.28
C LEU A 381 27.21 5.01 17.44
N THR A 382 25.88 4.96 17.49
CA THR A 382 25.19 4.08 18.44
C THR A 382 25.21 2.65 17.89
N PRO A 383 25.72 1.66 18.61
CA PRO A 383 25.62 0.26 18.20
C PRO A 383 24.15 -0.18 18.24
N ASP A 384 23.71 -0.92 17.20
CA ASP A 384 22.43 -1.63 17.22
C ASP A 384 22.48 -2.69 18.34
N THR A 385 21.80 -2.43 19.46
CA THR A 385 21.49 -3.45 20.47
C THR A 385 20.38 -4.37 19.95
N THR A 386 20.70 -5.19 18.96
CA THR A 386 19.95 -6.42 18.67
C THR A 386 20.82 -7.59 19.06
N THR A 387 20.61 -8.08 20.27
CA THR A 387 21.21 -9.33 20.75
C THR A 387 20.56 -10.48 19.99
N ALA A 388 21.37 -11.30 19.29
CA ALA A 388 20.92 -12.55 18.70
C ALA A 388 20.55 -13.56 19.80
N PRO A 389 19.51 -14.41 19.64
CA PRO A 389 19.23 -15.48 20.60
C PRO A 389 20.31 -16.57 20.52
N ASP A 390 20.62 -17.16 21.68
CA ASP A 390 21.64 -18.22 21.82
C ASP A 390 21.34 -19.45 20.93
N PRO A 391 22.38 -20.10 20.37
CA PRO A 391 22.21 -21.34 19.63
C PRO A 391 21.84 -22.51 20.55
N SER A 392 20.77 -23.23 20.20
CA SER A 392 20.34 -24.46 20.87
C SER A 392 21.44 -25.54 20.88
N PRO A 393 21.58 -26.34 21.94
CA PRO A 393 22.61 -27.37 22.04
C PRO A 393 22.33 -28.54 21.06
N THR A 394 23.38 -29.00 20.39
CA THR A 394 23.41 -30.19 19.54
C THR A 394 23.23 -31.47 20.37
N PRO A 395 22.48 -32.48 19.88
CA PRO A 395 22.38 -33.77 20.56
C PRO A 395 23.64 -34.62 20.33
N SER A 396 24.17 -35.19 21.41
CA SER A 396 25.27 -36.16 21.41
C SER A 396 24.91 -37.45 20.66
N PRO A 397 25.88 -38.17 20.07
CA PRO A 397 25.65 -39.49 19.49
C PRO A 397 25.62 -40.55 20.60
N THR A 398 24.56 -41.34 20.65
CA THR A 398 24.46 -42.53 21.52
C THR A 398 25.18 -43.72 20.85
N PRO A 399 25.90 -44.58 21.61
CA PRO A 399 26.72 -45.68 21.09
C PRO A 399 25.95 -46.79 20.37
#